data_AF-A0A6L8NA76-F1
#
_entry.id   AF-A0A6L8NA76-F1
#
_cell.length_a   1.000
_cell.length_b   1.000
_cell.length_c   1.000
_cell.angle_alpha   90.00
_cell.angle_beta   90.00
_cell.angle_gamma   90.00
#
_symmetry.space_group_name_H-M   'P 1'
#
loop_
_entity.id
_entity.type
_entity.pdbx_description
1 polymer ?
#
loop_
_entity_poly.entity_id
_entity_poly.type
_entity_poly.pdbx_seq_one_letter_code
_entity_poly.pdbx_strand_id
1 'polypeptide(L)'
;MDRVRTRRTPLLIATLATLSALTAGTLSPATAAPAPPAPTTEALRPVSPPPASNSVSTAPVTADGDGIETARTSRPVAPGMTLTSYDRLEADKWLRVDTLSVELDGHGAGVDHLSSATVTGRDTVTALAAAHDPGPRRRTVAAVNGDFFDLNRTGAPLGPGIRHGAPTHSPAPGSHRAVGIGPGGAGRVLGLYFDGTLTLPSGQGPLTAYNAARVPADGVGAYTPAWGGAD
;
A
#
# COMPACT_ATOMS: atom_id res chain seq x y z
N MET A 1 0.62 70.12 32.11
CA MET A 1 0.86 70.64 30.76
C MET A 1 2.07 69.92 30.21
N ASP A 2 1.88 68.95 29.32
CA ASP A 2 2.80 68.64 28.20
C ASP A 2 2.35 67.38 27.45
N ARG A 3 2.37 67.48 26.11
CA ARG A 3 2.50 66.41 25.08
C ARG A 3 2.17 67.06 23.73
N VAL A 4 3.18 67.61 23.05
CA VAL A 4 4.07 66.95 22.07
C VAL A 4 3.30 66.43 20.86
N ARG A 5 3.38 67.21 19.77
CA ARG A 5 2.94 66.87 18.41
C ARG A 5 4.02 66.10 17.66
N THR A 6 3.52 65.13 16.90
CA THR A 6 4.13 64.33 15.83
C THR A 6 5.11 65.06 14.91
N ARG A 7 6.23 64.39 14.60
CA ARG A 7 6.90 64.46 13.29
C ARG A 7 7.15 63.05 12.77
N ARG A 8 6.75 62.83 11.51
CA ARG A 8 7.06 61.66 10.70
C ARG A 8 8.47 61.86 10.11
N THR A 9 9.30 60.83 10.16
CA THR A 9 10.57 60.74 9.43
C THR A 9 10.53 59.47 8.58
N PRO A 10 10.90 59.54 7.29
CA PRO A 10 10.89 58.38 6.41
C PRO A 10 12.16 57.55 6.61
N LEU A 11 12.01 56.23 6.73
CA LEU A 11 13.15 55.32 6.75
C LEU A 11 13.50 54.92 5.31
N LEU A 12 14.63 55.43 4.82
CA LEU A 12 15.38 54.83 3.70
C LEU A 12 15.90 53.47 4.15
N ILE A 13 15.60 52.41 3.40
CA ILE A 13 16.41 51.18 3.43
C ILE A 13 16.93 50.96 2.01
N ALA A 14 18.26 51.00 1.95
CA ALA A 14 19.08 50.93 0.76
C ALA A 14 18.92 49.60 0.02
N THR A 15 18.73 49.68 -1.29
CA THR A 15 18.97 48.60 -2.24
C THR A 15 20.47 48.26 -2.23
N LEU A 16 20.82 47.11 -1.64
CA LEU A 16 22.17 46.58 -1.70
C LEU A 16 22.35 45.87 -3.05
N ALA A 17 23.03 46.54 -3.99
CA ALA A 17 23.53 45.94 -5.22
C ALA A 17 24.77 45.12 -4.88
N THR A 18 24.62 43.81 -4.74
CA THR A 18 25.75 42.87 -4.72
C THR A 18 26.08 42.44 -6.14
N LEU A 19 27.11 43.06 -6.69
CA LEU A 19 27.89 42.55 -7.81
C LEU A 19 28.66 41.32 -7.30
N SER A 20 28.39 40.14 -7.85
CA SER A 20 29.17 38.93 -7.59
C SER A 20 29.51 38.28 -8.92
N ALA A 21 30.79 37.96 -9.05
CA ALA A 21 31.50 37.69 -10.29
C ALA A 21 30.89 36.55 -11.11
N LEU A 22 30.82 36.76 -12.42
CA LEU A 22 30.52 35.74 -13.41
C LEU A 22 31.72 34.80 -13.50
N THR A 23 31.75 33.74 -12.70
CA THR A 23 32.60 32.59 -12.99
C THR A 23 31.95 31.83 -14.15
N ALA A 24 32.58 31.87 -15.32
CA ALA A 24 32.25 31.00 -16.43
C ALA A 24 32.62 29.55 -16.04
N GLY A 25 31.75 28.90 -15.28
CA GLY A 25 31.76 27.46 -15.12
C GLY A 25 31.33 26.85 -16.44
N THR A 26 32.20 26.04 -17.04
CA THR A 26 31.84 25.20 -18.18
C THR A 26 30.66 24.31 -17.78
N LEU A 27 29.47 24.62 -18.28
CA LEU A 27 28.35 23.70 -18.21
C LEU A 27 28.75 22.47 -19.03
N SER A 28 29.04 21.35 -18.35
CA SER A 28 28.98 20.06 -19.01
C SER A 28 27.60 19.96 -19.67
N PRO A 29 27.49 19.59 -20.95
CA PRO A 29 26.18 19.36 -21.54
C PRO A 29 25.50 18.28 -20.70
N ALA A 30 24.43 18.65 -20.01
CA ALA A 30 23.51 17.66 -19.47
C ALA A 30 22.97 16.91 -20.69
N THR A 31 23.46 15.69 -20.90
CA THR A 31 22.81 14.73 -21.78
C THR A 31 21.38 14.59 -21.27
N ALA A 32 20.42 15.13 -22.02
CA ALA A 32 19.01 14.87 -21.78
C ALA A 32 18.86 13.35 -21.75
N ALA A 33 18.51 12.81 -20.59
CA ALA A 33 18.09 11.43 -20.50
C ALA A 33 16.96 11.24 -21.51
N PRO A 34 17.00 10.18 -22.35
CA PRO A 34 15.95 9.96 -23.32
C PRO A 34 14.61 9.93 -22.59
N ALA A 35 13.64 10.70 -23.09
CA ALA A 35 12.27 10.63 -22.59
C ALA A 35 11.82 9.16 -22.60
N PRO A 36 11.15 8.66 -21.54
CA PRO A 36 10.65 7.31 -21.56
C PRO A 36 9.76 7.14 -22.81
N PRO A 37 9.89 6.02 -23.54
CA PRO A 37 9.07 5.81 -24.72
C PRO A 37 7.60 5.92 -24.33
N ALA A 38 6.85 6.74 -25.05
CA ALA A 38 5.41 6.74 -24.94
C ALA A 38 4.93 5.29 -25.14
N PRO A 39 4.00 4.78 -24.30
CA PRO A 39 3.52 3.42 -24.46
C PRO A 39 2.98 3.26 -25.88
N THR A 40 3.55 2.32 -26.63
CA THR A 40 3.04 1.95 -27.94
C THR A 40 1.58 1.48 -27.77
N THR A 41 0.72 1.75 -28.74
CA THR A 41 -0.68 1.29 -28.75
C THR A 41 -0.80 -0.23 -28.62
N GLU A 42 0.30 -0.97 -28.77
CA GLU A 42 0.46 -2.39 -28.51
C GLU A 42 0.40 -2.76 -27.02
N ALA A 43 0.91 -1.91 -26.11
CA ALA A 43 0.85 -2.13 -24.66
C ALA A 43 -0.57 -1.98 -24.07
N LEU A 44 -1.50 -1.40 -24.85
CA LEU A 44 -2.92 -1.29 -24.52
C LEU A 44 -3.77 -2.40 -25.15
N ARG A 45 -3.17 -3.33 -25.90
CA ARG A 45 -3.91 -4.46 -26.46
C ARG A 45 -4.16 -5.49 -25.36
N PRO A 46 -5.39 -6.01 -25.23
CA PRO A 46 -5.66 -7.18 -24.40
C PRO A 46 -4.70 -8.30 -24.83
N VAL A 47 -3.87 -8.76 -23.89
CA VAL A 47 -3.10 -9.98 -24.10
C VAL A 47 -4.09 -11.12 -24.31
N SER A 48 -4.08 -11.71 -25.51
CA SER A 48 -4.90 -12.89 -25.80
C SER A 48 -4.57 -13.98 -24.79
N PRO A 49 -5.55 -14.54 -24.07
CA PRO A 49 -5.28 -15.63 -23.14
C PRO A 49 -4.66 -16.82 -23.89
N PRO A 50 -3.78 -17.60 -23.23
CA PRO A 50 -3.20 -18.80 -23.84
C PRO A 50 -4.31 -19.75 -24.33
N PRO A 51 -4.06 -20.54 -25.39
CA PRO A 51 -5.06 -21.46 -25.92
C PRO A 51 -5.56 -22.41 -24.82
N ALA A 52 -6.88 -22.44 -24.63
CA ALA A 52 -7.53 -23.18 -23.56
C ALA A 52 -7.50 -24.69 -23.84
N SER A 53 -6.51 -25.38 -23.29
CA SER A 53 -6.62 -26.81 -23.01
C SER A 53 -7.26 -26.98 -21.64
N ASN A 54 -8.56 -26.66 -21.50
CA ASN A 54 -9.49 -27.09 -20.44
C ASN A 54 -10.86 -26.41 -20.65
N SER A 55 -11.93 -27.10 -20.24
CA SER A 55 -13.34 -26.68 -20.38
C SER A 55 -13.61 -25.31 -19.75
N VAL A 56 -13.69 -24.27 -20.58
CA VAL A 56 -14.12 -22.92 -20.19
C VAL A 56 -15.64 -22.91 -20.10
N SER A 57 -16.20 -22.65 -18.92
CA SER A 57 -17.63 -22.38 -18.78
C SER A 57 -17.89 -20.89 -19.04
N THR A 58 -18.61 -20.57 -20.12
CA THR A 58 -19.04 -19.21 -20.46
C THR A 58 -20.45 -18.99 -19.91
N ALA A 59 -20.60 -18.16 -18.87
CA ALA A 59 -21.89 -17.83 -18.30
C ALA A 59 -22.48 -16.55 -18.94
N PRO A 60 -23.82 -16.36 -18.92
CA PRO A 60 -24.47 -15.23 -19.55
C PRO A 60 -24.18 -13.88 -18.86
N VAL A 61 -24.28 -12.81 -19.65
CA VAL A 61 -24.18 -11.39 -19.26
C VAL A 61 -25.23 -11.06 -18.21
N THR A 62 -24.80 -10.52 -17.05
CA THR A 62 -25.70 -10.05 -15.99
C THR A 62 -25.63 -8.52 -15.92
N ALA A 63 -26.79 -7.86 -15.95
CA ALA A 63 -26.91 -6.41 -15.82
C ALA A 63 -27.44 -6.10 -14.41
N ASP A 64 -26.54 -5.72 -13.51
CA ASP A 64 -26.90 -5.09 -12.24
C ASP A 64 -26.80 -3.58 -12.43
N GLY A 65 -27.71 -2.82 -11.81
CA GLY A 65 -28.16 -1.46 -12.16
C GLY A 65 -27.13 -0.35 -12.48
N ASP A 66 -25.84 -0.61 -12.36
CA ASP A 66 -24.76 0.34 -12.65
C ASP A 66 -23.90 -0.03 -13.89
N GLY A 67 -24.08 -1.20 -14.52
CA GLY A 67 -23.24 -1.62 -15.67
C GLY A 67 -23.42 -3.08 -16.13
N ILE A 68 -22.87 -3.39 -17.31
CA ILE A 68 -23.05 -4.67 -18.00
C ILE A 68 -21.78 -5.50 -17.90
N GLU A 69 -21.87 -6.67 -17.26
CA GLU A 69 -20.78 -7.64 -17.30
C GLU A 69 -20.73 -8.38 -18.64
N THR A 70 -19.56 -8.50 -19.24
CA THR A 70 -19.32 -9.21 -20.50
C THR A 70 -18.12 -10.15 -20.37
N ALA A 71 -18.02 -11.14 -21.27
CA ALA A 71 -16.85 -12.02 -21.41
C ALA A 71 -16.37 -12.71 -20.09
N ARG A 72 -17.28 -13.32 -19.33
CA ARG A 72 -16.91 -14.10 -18.13
C ARG A 72 -16.19 -15.40 -18.49
N THR A 73 -15.07 -15.64 -17.84
CA THR A 73 -14.37 -16.93 -17.82
C THR A 73 -14.12 -17.35 -16.38
N SER A 74 -14.24 -18.64 -16.09
CA SER A 74 -13.92 -19.20 -14.78
C SER A 74 -13.07 -20.44 -14.97
N ARG A 75 -12.01 -20.58 -14.18
CA ARG A 75 -11.09 -21.73 -14.23
C ARG A 75 -10.52 -22.08 -12.86
N PRO A 76 -10.37 -23.38 -12.55
CA PRO A 76 -9.62 -23.79 -11.37
C PRO A 76 -8.15 -23.39 -11.50
N VAL A 77 -7.53 -22.97 -10.39
CA VAL A 77 -6.10 -22.63 -10.33
C VAL A 77 -5.31 -23.53 -9.38
N ALA A 78 -6.00 -24.10 -8.39
CA ALA A 78 -5.52 -25.13 -7.47
C ALA A 78 -6.74 -25.81 -6.81
N PRO A 79 -6.59 -26.93 -6.09
CA PRO A 79 -7.69 -27.51 -5.30
C PRO A 79 -8.32 -26.46 -4.37
N GLY A 80 -9.66 -26.33 -4.41
CA GLY A 80 -10.41 -25.34 -3.63
C GLY A 80 -10.20 -23.88 -4.05
N MET A 81 -9.57 -23.62 -5.21
CA MET A 81 -9.29 -22.26 -5.70
C MET A 81 -9.74 -22.06 -7.15
N THR A 82 -10.57 -21.04 -7.37
CA THR A 82 -11.11 -20.70 -8.70
C THR A 82 -10.86 -19.24 -9.03
N LEU A 83 -10.25 -18.98 -10.19
CA LEU A 83 -10.13 -17.63 -10.74
C LEU A 83 -11.29 -17.40 -11.70
N THR A 84 -12.03 -16.31 -11.47
CA THR A 84 -13.05 -15.81 -12.38
C THR A 84 -12.62 -14.44 -12.90
N SER A 85 -12.59 -14.29 -14.22
CA SER A 85 -12.23 -13.06 -14.91
C SER A 85 -13.40 -12.61 -15.77
N TYR A 86 -13.73 -11.33 -15.73
CA TYR A 86 -14.77 -10.74 -16.58
C TYR A 86 -14.45 -9.28 -16.93
N ASP A 87 -15.05 -8.81 -18.02
CA ASP A 87 -15.04 -7.40 -18.39
C ASP A 87 -16.36 -6.76 -17.97
N ARG A 88 -16.36 -5.49 -17.60
CA ARG A 88 -17.57 -4.76 -17.24
C ARG A 88 -17.58 -3.41 -17.92
N LEU A 89 -18.65 -3.15 -18.67
CA LEU A 89 -18.92 -1.86 -19.27
C LEU A 89 -19.78 -1.05 -18.31
N GLU A 90 -19.18 0.00 -17.75
CA GLU A 90 -19.86 1.03 -16.97
C GLU A 90 -20.20 2.23 -17.89
N ALA A 91 -20.94 3.21 -17.38
CA ALA A 91 -21.39 4.38 -18.16
C ALA A 91 -20.24 5.18 -18.83
N ASP A 92 -19.06 5.21 -18.22
CA ASP A 92 -17.92 6.04 -18.64
C ASP A 92 -16.60 5.26 -18.82
N LYS A 93 -16.58 3.93 -18.60
CA LYS A 93 -15.35 3.13 -18.62
C LYS A 93 -15.57 1.63 -18.82
N TRP A 94 -14.50 0.98 -19.27
CA TRP A 94 -14.36 -0.48 -19.22
C TRP A 94 -13.51 -0.89 -18.02
N LEU A 95 -13.96 -1.93 -17.31
CA LEU A 95 -13.22 -2.55 -16.21
C LEU A 95 -12.88 -4.00 -16.58
N ARG A 96 -11.65 -4.43 -16.26
CA ARG A 96 -11.29 -5.85 -16.16
C ARG A 96 -11.31 -6.21 -14.68
N VAL A 97 -12.05 -7.25 -14.31
CA VAL A 97 -12.12 -7.76 -12.95
C VAL A 97 -11.61 -9.19 -12.89
N ASP A 98 -10.72 -9.43 -11.94
CA ASP A 98 -10.20 -10.76 -11.60
C ASP A 98 -10.55 -11.07 -10.15
N THR A 99 -11.30 -12.16 -9.93
CA THR A 99 -11.73 -12.62 -8.61
C THR A 99 -11.18 -14.01 -8.34
N LEU A 100 -10.39 -14.14 -7.28
CA LEU A 100 -9.95 -15.45 -6.78
C LEU A 100 -10.84 -15.88 -5.61
N SER A 101 -11.62 -16.94 -5.81
CA SER A 101 -12.36 -17.61 -4.75
C SER A 101 -11.50 -18.72 -4.14
N VAL A 102 -11.43 -18.76 -2.81
CA VAL A 102 -10.62 -19.73 -2.06
C VAL A 102 -11.45 -20.36 -0.95
N GLU A 103 -11.50 -21.68 -0.91
CA GLU A 103 -12.16 -22.45 0.15
C GLU A 103 -11.21 -22.58 1.36
N LEU A 104 -11.54 -21.92 2.46
CA LEU A 104 -10.75 -21.90 3.70
C LEU A 104 -11.39 -22.78 4.77
N ASP A 105 -11.57 -24.05 4.47
CA ASP A 105 -12.18 -25.05 5.36
C ASP A 105 -11.19 -25.66 6.38
N GLY A 106 -9.92 -25.26 6.32
CA GLY A 106 -8.83 -25.80 7.15
C GLY A 106 -8.14 -27.04 6.58
N HIS A 107 -8.54 -27.51 5.39
CA HIS A 107 -8.07 -28.75 4.78
C HIS A 107 -7.43 -28.54 3.40
N GLY A 108 -6.51 -27.58 3.28
CA GLY A 108 -5.61 -27.50 2.13
C GLY A 108 -5.13 -26.09 1.83
N ALA A 109 -6.07 -25.20 1.48
CA ALA A 109 -5.77 -23.80 1.24
C ALA A 109 -5.52 -23.04 2.56
N GLY A 110 -4.66 -22.04 2.49
CA GLY A 110 -4.41 -21.12 3.60
C GLY A 110 -3.98 -19.77 3.06
N VAL A 111 -4.13 -18.75 3.89
CA VAL A 111 -3.70 -17.38 3.59
C VAL A 111 -2.59 -17.01 4.56
N ASP A 112 -1.54 -16.41 4.03
CA ASP A 112 -0.47 -15.81 4.83
C ASP A 112 -0.33 -14.33 4.48
N HIS A 113 0.16 -13.55 5.45
CA HIS A 113 0.52 -12.15 5.28
C HIS A 113 1.96 -12.07 4.77
N LEU A 114 2.10 -11.71 3.50
CA LEU A 114 3.41 -11.47 2.88
C LEU A 114 3.93 -10.09 3.25
N SER A 115 5.13 -10.03 3.82
CA SER A 115 5.83 -8.79 4.14
C SER A 115 7.34 -8.95 3.88
N SER A 116 8.04 -7.83 3.78
CA SER A 116 9.50 -7.81 3.91
C SER A 116 9.96 -8.19 5.32
N ALA A 117 11.29 -8.29 5.49
CA ALA A 117 11.92 -8.55 6.78
C ALA A 117 11.71 -7.44 7.82
N THR A 118 11.48 -6.21 7.37
CA THR A 118 11.21 -5.03 8.22
C THR A 118 9.86 -4.42 7.88
N VAL A 119 9.27 -3.66 8.81
CA VAL A 119 7.96 -3.00 8.66
C VAL A 119 8.00 -1.90 7.58
N THR A 120 9.11 -1.17 7.47
CA THR A 120 9.30 -0.14 6.43
C THR A 120 9.66 -0.70 5.07
N GLY A 121 10.05 -1.97 5.02
CA GLY A 121 10.40 -2.62 3.77
C GLY A 121 9.17 -2.74 2.88
N ARG A 122 9.38 -2.53 1.59
CA ARG A 122 8.36 -2.72 0.57
C ARG A 122 8.99 -3.35 -0.65
N ASP A 123 8.22 -4.20 -1.30
CA ASP A 123 8.60 -4.80 -2.56
C ASP A 123 7.33 -5.04 -3.39
N THR A 124 7.50 -5.38 -4.65
CA THR A 124 6.42 -5.79 -5.53
C THR A 124 5.77 -7.08 -5.02
N VAL A 125 4.48 -7.26 -5.29
CA VAL A 125 3.74 -8.48 -4.94
C VAL A 125 4.43 -9.72 -5.52
N THR A 126 4.96 -9.62 -6.75
CA THR A 126 5.69 -10.70 -7.42
C THR A 126 6.96 -11.09 -6.66
N ALA A 127 7.76 -10.12 -6.22
CA ALA A 127 8.97 -10.39 -5.47
C ALA A 127 8.67 -10.99 -4.08
N LEU A 128 7.69 -10.45 -3.35
CA LEU A 128 7.26 -10.99 -2.06
C LEU A 128 6.72 -12.42 -2.20
N ALA A 129 5.92 -12.70 -3.24
CA ALA A 129 5.39 -14.03 -3.51
C ALA A 129 6.50 -15.04 -3.88
N ALA A 130 7.53 -14.59 -4.60
CA ALA A 130 8.68 -15.42 -4.97
C ALA A 130 9.60 -15.72 -3.77
N ALA A 131 9.74 -14.78 -2.83
CA ALA A 131 10.54 -14.94 -1.62
C ALA A 131 9.79 -15.68 -0.50
N HIS A 132 8.48 -15.87 -0.61
CA HIS A 132 7.66 -16.53 0.40
C HIS A 132 7.99 -18.01 0.52
N ASP A 133 8.24 -18.46 1.76
CA ASP A 133 8.31 -19.88 2.11
C ASP A 133 6.96 -20.37 2.67
N PRO A 134 6.15 -21.07 1.87
CA PRO A 134 4.87 -21.61 2.31
C PRO A 134 5.02 -22.86 3.19
N GLY A 135 6.23 -23.37 3.39
CA GLY A 135 6.52 -24.59 4.14
C GLY A 135 6.51 -25.86 3.26
N PRO A 136 6.88 -27.00 3.86
CA PRO A 136 7.13 -28.24 3.12
C PRO A 136 5.87 -28.74 2.38
N ARG A 137 6.06 -29.13 1.11
CA ARG A 137 5.00 -29.64 0.22
C ARG A 137 3.86 -28.65 -0.04
N ARG A 138 4.09 -27.35 0.22
CA ARG A 138 3.15 -26.27 -0.09
C ARG A 138 3.77 -25.34 -1.13
N ARG A 139 2.94 -24.53 -1.77
CA ARG A 139 3.38 -23.51 -2.72
C ARG A 139 2.51 -22.26 -2.60
N THR A 140 3.07 -21.10 -2.89
CA THR A 140 2.28 -19.89 -3.15
C THR A 140 1.55 -20.07 -4.48
N VAL A 141 0.22 -19.97 -4.48
CA VAL A 141 -0.62 -20.12 -5.69
C VAL A 141 -0.98 -18.76 -6.29
N ALA A 142 -1.28 -17.79 -5.42
CA ALA A 142 -1.62 -16.43 -5.80
C ALA A 142 -1.23 -15.47 -4.67
N ALA A 143 -1.05 -14.20 -5.01
CA ALA A 143 -0.84 -13.12 -4.08
C ALA A 143 -1.50 -11.84 -4.63
N VAL A 144 -2.01 -11.01 -3.74
CA VAL A 144 -2.61 -9.71 -4.06
C VAL A 144 -1.99 -8.64 -3.18
N ASN A 145 -2.04 -7.39 -3.61
CA ASN A 145 -1.65 -6.27 -2.75
C ASN A 145 -2.60 -6.18 -1.55
N GLY A 146 -2.05 -5.75 -0.40
CA GLY A 146 -2.78 -5.65 0.86
C GLY A 146 -3.17 -4.21 1.19
N ASP A 147 -2.59 -3.70 2.27
CA ASP A 147 -2.96 -2.41 2.87
C ASP A 147 -2.35 -1.20 2.15
N PHE A 148 -2.89 -0.02 2.45
CA PHE A 148 -2.24 1.25 2.16
C PHE A 148 -0.96 1.40 2.98
N PHE A 149 0.01 2.13 2.46
CA PHE A 149 1.29 2.38 3.11
C PHE A 149 1.78 3.81 2.84
N ASP A 150 2.65 4.33 3.71
CA ASP A 150 3.21 5.70 3.61
C ASP A 150 4.31 5.75 2.54
N LEU A 151 3.89 5.63 1.27
CA LEU A 151 4.72 5.46 0.08
C LEU A 151 5.86 6.48 -0.04
N ASN A 152 5.63 7.73 0.38
CA ASN A 152 6.54 8.86 0.16
C ASN A 152 7.44 9.18 1.36
N ARG A 153 7.35 8.42 2.45
CA ARG A 153 8.21 8.61 3.63
C ARG A 153 8.74 7.28 4.14
N THR A 154 7.96 6.59 4.96
CA THR A 154 8.45 5.43 5.70
C THR A 154 8.35 4.12 4.92
N GLY A 155 7.47 4.04 3.93
CA GLY A 155 7.11 2.77 3.27
C GLY A 155 6.27 1.83 4.16
N ALA A 156 6.04 2.17 5.42
CA ALA A 156 5.32 1.32 6.37
C ALA A 156 3.80 1.33 6.12
N PRO A 157 3.08 0.22 6.42
CA PRO A 157 1.63 0.16 6.29
C PRO A 157 0.91 1.16 7.22
N LEU A 158 -0.27 1.60 6.79
CA LEU A 158 -1.08 2.56 7.55
C LEU A 158 -2.06 1.88 8.48
N GLY A 159 -2.57 0.71 8.12
CA GLY A 159 -3.48 -0.09 8.90
C GLY A 159 -2.79 -0.94 9.96
N PRO A 160 -3.55 -1.78 10.66
CA PRO A 160 -3.03 -2.62 11.73
C PRO A 160 -2.42 -3.91 11.17
N GLY A 161 -1.22 -4.26 11.62
CA GLY A 161 -0.51 -5.46 11.20
C GLY A 161 -0.50 -6.55 12.26
N ILE A 162 -1.00 -7.74 11.91
CA ILE A 162 -0.83 -8.96 12.70
C ILE A 162 -0.20 -10.04 11.82
N ARG A 163 0.77 -10.77 12.36
CA ARG A 163 1.33 -11.97 11.73
C ARG A 163 1.52 -13.06 12.79
N HIS A 164 1.03 -14.26 12.49
CA HIS A 164 1.05 -15.41 13.41
C HIS A 164 0.48 -15.09 14.81
N GLY A 165 -0.57 -14.27 14.86
CA GLY A 165 -1.22 -13.87 16.12
C GLY A 165 -0.49 -12.79 16.93
N ALA A 166 0.65 -12.27 16.44
CA ALA A 166 1.40 -11.20 17.09
C ALA A 166 1.29 -9.87 16.31
N PRO A 167 1.17 -8.72 16.98
CA PRO A 167 1.20 -7.42 16.31
C PRO A 167 2.59 -7.16 15.71
N THR A 168 2.63 -6.74 14.46
CA THR A 168 3.87 -6.31 13.78
C THR A 168 4.01 -4.78 13.82
N HIS A 169 2.89 -4.07 13.68
CA HIS A 169 2.76 -2.63 13.82
C HIS A 169 1.32 -2.24 14.20
N SER A 170 1.18 -1.08 14.84
CA SER A 170 -0.10 -0.45 15.15
C SER A 170 -0.60 0.41 13.98
N PRO A 171 -1.92 0.63 13.85
CA PRO A 171 -2.46 1.49 12.81
C PRO A 171 -2.09 2.96 13.03
N ALA A 172 -1.98 3.71 11.94
CA ALA A 172 -1.99 5.16 11.93
C ALA A 172 -3.37 5.70 12.37
N PRO A 173 -3.45 6.94 12.89
CA PRO A 173 -4.72 7.56 13.26
C PRO A 173 -5.76 7.49 12.12
N GLY A 174 -6.93 6.91 12.41
CA GLY A 174 -8.03 6.75 11.45
C GLY A 174 -7.98 5.46 10.61
N SER A 175 -6.85 4.76 10.56
CA SER A 175 -6.64 3.57 9.70
C SER A 175 -6.88 2.26 10.44
N HIS A 176 -8.08 2.06 11.00
CA HIS A 176 -8.38 0.91 11.88
C HIS A 176 -9.07 -0.27 11.17
N ARG A 177 -9.51 -0.10 9.91
CA ARG A 177 -10.22 -1.16 9.19
C ARG A 177 -9.25 -2.24 8.73
N ALA A 178 -9.63 -3.49 8.92
CA ALA A 178 -8.83 -4.64 8.55
C ALA A 178 -9.68 -5.80 8.02
N VAL A 179 -9.06 -6.62 7.19
CA VAL A 179 -9.52 -7.97 6.88
C VAL A 179 -8.60 -8.94 7.62
N GLY A 180 -9.18 -9.83 8.41
CA GLY A 180 -8.44 -10.84 9.17
C GLY A 180 -8.91 -12.23 8.84
N ILE A 181 -7.98 -13.18 8.75
CA ILE A 181 -8.28 -14.61 8.66
C ILE A 181 -7.76 -15.25 9.94
N GLY A 182 -8.69 -15.71 10.77
CA GLY A 182 -8.41 -16.32 12.06
C GLY A 182 -8.19 -17.83 11.97
N PRO A 183 -8.08 -18.49 13.14
CA PRO A 183 -7.99 -19.94 13.23
C PRO A 183 -9.13 -20.64 12.46
N GLY A 184 -8.82 -21.77 11.83
CA GLY A 184 -9.79 -22.53 11.03
C GLY A 184 -10.27 -21.84 9.75
N GLY A 185 -9.57 -20.80 9.27
CA GLY A 185 -9.90 -20.12 8.02
C GLY A 185 -11.00 -19.05 8.13
N ALA A 186 -11.43 -18.71 9.36
CA ALA A 186 -12.51 -17.76 9.59
C ALA A 186 -12.14 -16.32 9.15
N GLY A 187 -12.70 -15.87 8.03
CA GLY A 187 -12.55 -14.51 7.53
C GLY A 187 -13.47 -13.50 8.24
N ARG A 188 -12.95 -12.30 8.53
CA ARG A 188 -13.72 -11.19 9.11
C ARG A 188 -13.30 -9.85 8.52
N VAL A 189 -14.25 -8.94 8.35
CA VAL A 189 -14.01 -7.50 8.21
C VAL A 189 -14.27 -6.86 9.56
N LEU A 190 -13.28 -6.16 10.11
CA LEU A 190 -13.37 -5.60 11.46
C LEU A 190 -12.62 -4.27 11.60
N GLY A 191 -12.90 -3.57 12.70
CA GLY A 191 -12.02 -2.54 13.24
C GLY A 191 -11.04 -3.16 14.22
N LEU A 192 -9.75 -2.94 14.03
CA LEU A 192 -8.69 -3.41 14.90
C LEU A 192 -7.90 -2.21 15.42
N TYR A 193 -7.91 -2.05 16.74
CA TYR A 193 -7.32 -0.92 17.46
C TYR A 193 -6.10 -1.38 18.23
N PHE A 194 -5.16 -0.47 18.45
CA PHE A 194 -3.98 -0.71 19.27
C PHE A 194 -4.14 0.00 20.62
N ASP A 195 -4.02 -0.79 21.69
CA ASP A 195 -3.98 -0.29 23.06
C ASP A 195 -2.73 -0.85 23.72
N GLY A 196 -1.77 0.04 24.00
CA GLY A 196 -0.47 -0.32 24.54
C GLY A 196 -0.20 0.43 25.83
N THR A 197 0.67 -0.15 26.67
CA THR A 197 1.08 0.44 27.95
C THR A 197 2.60 0.46 28.06
N LEU A 198 3.16 1.62 28.41
CA LEU A 198 4.55 1.81 28.82
C LEU A 198 4.64 1.66 30.33
N THR A 199 5.69 0.98 30.80
CA THR A 199 6.04 0.95 32.23
C THR A 199 7.38 1.65 32.42
N LEU A 200 7.36 2.76 33.16
CA LEU A 200 8.54 3.56 33.52
C LEU A 200 8.78 3.47 35.03
N PRO A 201 9.99 3.80 35.52
CA PRO A 201 10.24 3.86 36.97
C PRO A 201 9.30 4.81 37.73
N SER A 202 8.78 5.84 37.05
CA SER A 202 7.83 6.82 37.59
C SER A 202 6.36 6.37 37.53
N GLY A 203 6.05 5.23 36.90
CA GLY A 203 4.69 4.71 36.75
C GLY A 203 4.36 4.22 35.34
N GLN A 204 3.10 3.89 35.11
CA GLN A 204 2.59 3.46 33.80
C GLN A 204 2.00 4.62 33.00
N GLY A 205 2.08 4.53 31.67
CA GLY A 205 1.49 5.50 30.74
C GLY A 205 1.10 4.85 29.40
N PRO A 206 0.36 5.54 28.54
CA PRO A 206 -0.10 4.98 27.27
C PRO A 206 1.05 4.82 26.27
N LEU A 207 1.15 3.64 25.64
CA LEU A 207 1.86 3.45 24.38
C LEU A 207 0.85 3.57 23.25
N THR A 208 0.93 4.64 22.48
CA THR A 208 -0.09 4.97 21.47
C THR A 208 0.26 4.48 20.06
N ALA A 209 1.52 4.06 19.85
CA ALA A 209 1.98 3.53 18.58
C ALA A 209 3.09 2.49 18.78
N TYR A 210 3.12 1.47 17.93
CA TYR A 210 4.14 0.43 17.89
C TYR A 210 4.53 0.20 16.43
N ASN A 211 5.78 0.48 16.05
CA ASN A 211 6.26 0.40 14.66
C ASN A 211 5.30 1.07 13.65
N ALA A 212 4.66 2.18 14.02
CA ALA A 212 3.62 2.81 13.20
C ALA A 212 4.22 3.76 12.16
N ALA A 213 3.58 3.83 10.98
CA ALA A 213 3.90 4.86 9.98
C ALA A 213 3.70 6.30 10.52
N ARG A 214 2.74 6.49 11.44
CA ARG A 214 2.47 7.78 12.09
C ARG A 214 2.14 7.57 13.56
N VAL A 215 2.85 8.29 14.43
CA VAL A 215 2.50 8.40 15.85
C VAL A 215 1.38 9.43 15.99
N PRO A 216 0.31 9.16 16.78
CA PRO A 216 -0.71 10.16 17.09
C PRO A 216 -0.10 11.44 17.69
N ALA A 217 -0.74 12.59 17.46
CA ALA A 217 -0.37 13.83 18.12
C ALA A 217 -0.40 13.64 19.64
N ASP A 218 0.59 14.20 20.34
CA ASP A 218 0.79 14.07 21.79
C ASP A 218 0.94 12.62 22.29
N GLY A 219 1.15 11.67 21.37
CA GLY A 219 1.32 10.25 21.65
C GLY A 219 2.77 9.83 21.82
N VAL A 220 2.96 8.67 22.45
CA VAL A 220 4.26 7.97 22.50
C VAL A 220 4.25 6.80 21.54
N GLY A 221 5.28 6.71 20.70
CA GLY A 221 5.52 5.59 19.79
C GLY A 221 6.75 4.78 20.20
N ALA A 222 6.65 3.46 20.12
CA ALA A 222 7.77 2.54 20.30
C ALA A 222 8.18 1.97 18.94
N TYR A 223 9.47 2.00 18.66
CA TYR A 223 10.06 1.40 17.46
C TYR A 223 11.06 0.33 17.87
N THR A 224 10.93 -0.85 17.27
CA THR A 224 11.81 -1.99 17.50
C THR A 224 12.75 -2.18 16.33
N PRO A 225 13.77 -3.05 16.42
CA PRO A 225 14.61 -3.40 15.27
C PRO A 225 13.81 -3.92 14.05
N ALA A 226 12.59 -4.43 14.27
CA ALA A 226 11.70 -4.85 13.19
C ALA A 226 11.17 -3.67 12.35
N TRP A 227 11.28 -2.42 12.83
CA TRP A 227 10.93 -1.24 12.05
C TRP A 227 11.69 -1.18 10.73
N GLY A 228 13.02 -1.33 10.79
CA GLY A 228 13.92 -1.13 9.65
C GLY A 228 14.41 0.32 9.51
N GLY A 229 15.04 0.63 8.38
CA GLY A 229 15.38 2.01 8.00
C GLY A 229 14.22 2.68 7.27
N ALA A 230 14.12 4.00 7.38
CA ALA A 230 13.17 4.83 6.64
C ALA A 230 13.85 6.14 6.24
N ASP A 231 13.42 6.71 5.12
CA ASP A 231 13.87 8.01 4.59
C ASP A 231 13.03 9.19 5.11
#